data_AF-A0AAD9PBT2-F1
#
_entry.id   AF-A0AAD9PBT2-F1
#
_cell.length_a   1.000
_cell.length_b   1.000
_cell.length_c   1.000
_cell.angle_alpha   90.00
_cell.angle_beta   90.00
_cell.angle_gamma   90.00
#
_symmetry.space_group_name_H-M   'P 1'
#
loop_
_entity.id
_entity.type
_entity.pdbx_description
1 polymer ?
#
loop_
_entity_poly.entity_id
_entity_poly.type
_entity_poly.pdbx_seq_one_letter_code
_entity_poly.pdbx_strand_id
1 'polypeptide(L)'
;MNRSNPKFARSRFPKPVSAGGDKTNTTIPLAIFKQARQSGQLNLSNRNLGEVPDSVWRINTEPPKGQDASWDNKGDEKWWDQLDLSKLILASNQLVQLSPDIRMLPALTVLDIHDNFLTSLPDTLGELVHLQKINAAHNKLQSLPESVSRLVNLQFLHVEHNELTEVSDAVCCLAQLDDLDVSHNKLSDLPTKISALTRLMRLNVSHNTLQILPHGIGGLSSLRILDATHNALHSVPDEIGRLCHLEQLYLRHNRLSHLPVLESCPKLKEVHVGNNGIMGLTKEHLEGMHSVTMLDLRDNKISHLSDDITLLQALERLDLTNNSLTTLPPEMGLLQNLKSVVLDGNPMKGIRRDIILRGTNELKTYLRSRLAEPSSDKKSQGLMTKGGKSGIVGGTMEGVDPFSVSSTKTLDYSEKKASEIPDDLWSVAAEAAVTSVNFSKNQLTTWPDRLESLAGSVQHLQLQCNRLSEVPPSIAAFSKLTFLDLRANMISHLPQEMSSLKNIREINISFNRFRDIPPVLYSLNKLEVLVASDNQIQPIEVDRLLSLELLATLDLRNNDIMQVPPRLGLCTQLRSLQLEGNPFRQPRPALLTKGTVALLEYLRDRIPTS
;
A
#
# COMPACT_ATOMS: atom_id res chain seq x y z
N MET A 1 44.70 -16.49 31.51
CA MET A 1 44.13 -17.59 30.70
C MET A 1 42.62 -17.38 30.65
N ASN A 2 42.07 -16.68 29.66
CA ASN A 2 41.79 -17.06 28.26
C ASN A 2 40.43 -17.77 28.10
N ARG A 3 39.55 -17.14 27.28
CA ARG A 3 38.33 -17.60 26.57
C ARG A 3 37.12 -16.67 26.83
N SER A 4 36.79 -15.69 25.98
CA SER A 4 36.38 -15.67 24.56
C SER A 4 34.85 -15.59 24.41
N ASN A 5 34.36 -14.38 24.14
CA ASN A 5 33.00 -14.02 23.75
C ASN A 5 33.00 -13.76 22.22
N PRO A 6 32.10 -14.33 21.39
CA PRO A 6 32.14 -14.13 19.95
C PRO A 6 31.53 -12.77 19.55
N LYS A 7 32.29 -12.00 18.78
CA LYS A 7 31.89 -10.72 18.18
C LYS A 7 30.98 -10.95 16.98
N PHE A 8 29.88 -10.19 16.93
CA PHE A 8 29.03 -9.97 15.77
C PHE A 8 29.85 -9.55 14.54
N ALA A 9 29.66 -10.26 13.43
CA ALA A 9 30.23 -9.93 12.14
C ALA A 9 29.58 -8.66 11.58
N ARG A 10 30.32 -7.54 11.59
CA ARG A 10 30.04 -6.40 10.71
C ARG A 10 30.33 -6.84 9.28
N SER A 11 29.30 -6.88 8.44
CA SER A 11 29.44 -6.98 6.99
C SER A 11 30.35 -5.86 6.50
N ARG A 12 31.51 -6.23 5.96
CA ARG A 12 32.48 -5.30 5.37
C ARG A 12 31.84 -4.67 4.13
N PHE A 13 31.50 -3.39 4.22
CA PHE A 13 31.44 -2.54 3.04
C PHE A 13 32.82 -2.53 2.37
N PRO A 14 32.94 -2.63 1.04
CA PRO A 14 34.21 -2.40 0.38
C PRO A 14 34.68 -0.97 0.69
N LYS A 15 35.91 -0.82 1.16
CA LYS A 15 36.54 0.50 1.33
C LYS A 15 36.65 1.19 -0.05
N PRO A 16 36.58 2.53 -0.10
CA PRO A 16 36.87 3.26 -1.34
C PRO A 16 38.30 2.94 -1.78
N VAL A 17 38.43 2.47 -3.01
CA VAL A 17 39.74 2.29 -3.65
C VAL A 17 40.33 3.69 -3.84
N SER A 18 41.58 3.82 -3.41
CA SER A 18 42.40 5.03 -3.53
C SER A 18 42.37 5.61 -4.93
N ALA A 19 42.22 6.94 -5.01
CA ALA A 19 42.48 7.72 -6.20
C ALA A 19 43.90 7.43 -6.71
N GLY A 20 43.99 6.71 -7.83
CA GLY A 20 45.25 6.31 -8.43
C GLY A 20 45.03 5.48 -9.69
N GLY A 21 44.92 6.16 -10.83
CA GLY A 21 45.24 5.67 -12.18
C GLY A 21 44.63 4.35 -12.65
N ASP A 22 43.47 4.41 -13.30
CA ASP A 22 43.36 3.98 -14.70
C ASP A 22 42.06 4.53 -15.31
N LYS A 23 42.17 5.31 -16.38
CA LYS A 23 41.01 5.70 -17.19
C LYS A 23 40.54 4.42 -17.88
N THR A 24 39.59 3.70 -17.29
CA THR A 24 38.95 2.55 -17.94
C THR A 24 38.21 3.08 -19.16
N ASN A 25 38.89 3.07 -20.30
CA ASN A 25 38.37 3.45 -21.60
C ASN A 25 37.46 2.30 -22.05
N THR A 26 36.29 2.19 -21.40
CA THR A 26 35.29 1.15 -21.64
C THR A 26 34.81 1.31 -23.07
N THR A 27 35.42 0.56 -23.98
CA THR A 27 35.21 0.73 -25.41
C THR A 27 33.82 0.19 -25.75
N ILE A 28 32.90 1.09 -26.11
CA ILE A 28 31.54 0.71 -26.48
C ILE A 28 31.60 -0.08 -27.81
N PRO A 29 31.05 -1.31 -27.88
CA PRO A 29 31.06 -2.10 -29.11
C PRO A 29 30.42 -1.35 -30.29
N LEU A 30 31.09 -1.37 -31.45
CA LEU A 30 30.62 -0.75 -32.69
C LEU A 30 29.21 -1.20 -33.11
N ALA A 31 28.85 -2.46 -32.80
CA ALA A 31 27.51 -3.01 -33.06
C ALA A 31 26.40 -2.23 -32.34
N ILE A 32 26.67 -1.67 -31.16
CA ILE A 32 25.69 -0.88 -30.40
C ILE A 32 25.45 0.47 -31.07
N PHE A 33 26.51 1.13 -31.53
CA PHE A 33 26.38 2.38 -32.29
C PHE A 33 25.62 2.16 -33.61
N LYS A 34 25.89 1.04 -34.28
CA LYS A 34 25.18 0.63 -35.49
C LYS A 34 23.67 0.49 -35.24
N GLN A 35 23.29 -0.24 -34.20
CA GLN A 35 21.89 -0.42 -33.82
C GLN A 35 21.23 0.89 -33.36
N ALA A 36 21.97 1.75 -32.67
CA ALA A 36 21.46 3.03 -32.23
C ALA A 36 21.14 3.97 -33.39
N ARG A 37 21.97 3.95 -34.45
CA ARG A 37 21.74 4.71 -35.68
C ARG A 37 20.57 4.21 -36.51
N GLN A 38 20.24 2.92 -36.42
CA GLN A 38 19.07 2.35 -37.09
C GLN A 38 17.77 2.57 -36.30
N SER A 39 17.84 2.59 -34.97
CA SER A 39 16.66 2.65 -34.11
C SER A 39 16.37 4.02 -33.51
N GLY A 40 17.35 4.93 -33.54
CA GLY A 40 17.33 6.19 -32.77
C GLY A 40 17.43 5.98 -31.26
N GLN A 41 17.80 4.79 -30.78
CA GLN A 41 17.86 4.46 -29.35
C GLN A 41 19.22 3.89 -28.95
N LEU A 42 19.83 4.45 -27.90
CA LEU A 42 21.10 4.01 -27.37
C LEU A 42 20.96 3.63 -25.90
N ASN A 43 21.22 2.37 -25.59
CA ASN A 43 21.22 1.86 -24.23
C ASN A 43 22.64 1.42 -23.82
N LEU A 44 23.19 2.12 -22.84
CA LEU A 44 24.49 1.88 -22.25
C LEU A 44 24.39 1.64 -20.74
N SER A 45 23.25 1.14 -20.27
CA SER A 45 23.06 0.82 -18.85
C SER A 45 23.98 -0.30 -18.35
N ASN A 46 24.28 -0.32 -17.05
CA ASN A 46 25.03 -1.39 -16.37
C ASN A 46 26.43 -1.66 -16.94
N ARG A 47 27.14 -0.60 -17.37
CA ARG A 47 28.46 -0.71 -18.01
C ARG A 47 29.62 -0.20 -17.16
N ASN A 48 29.36 0.17 -15.91
CA ASN A 48 30.34 0.77 -14.99
C ASN A 48 31.04 2.00 -15.61
N LEU A 49 30.31 2.79 -16.39
CA LEU A 49 30.85 4.00 -17.01
C LEU A 49 31.06 5.07 -15.94
N GLY A 50 32.29 5.57 -15.79
CA GLY A 50 32.58 6.75 -14.95
C GLY A 50 32.32 8.07 -15.66
N GLU A 51 32.46 8.07 -16.99
CA GLU A 51 32.11 9.16 -17.89
C GLU A 51 31.44 8.61 -19.15
N VAL A 52 30.62 9.43 -19.80
CA VAL A 52 30.00 9.07 -21.08
C VAL A 52 31.03 9.32 -22.20
N PRO A 53 31.38 8.32 -23.02
CA PRO A 53 32.40 8.51 -24.06
C PRO A 53 31.98 9.54 -25.12
N ASP A 54 32.92 10.36 -25.60
CA ASP A 54 32.68 11.43 -26.58
C ASP A 54 31.98 10.96 -27.87
N SER A 55 32.25 9.72 -28.28
CA SER A 55 31.60 9.10 -29.44
C SER A 55 30.07 8.99 -29.32
N VAL A 56 29.54 8.97 -28.09
CA VAL A 56 28.09 8.98 -27.83
C VAL A 56 27.49 10.32 -28.19
N TRP A 57 28.13 11.42 -27.79
CA TRP A 57 27.65 12.77 -28.07
C TRP A 57 27.70 13.10 -29.57
N ARG A 58 28.68 12.53 -30.28
CA ARG A 58 28.91 12.76 -31.72
C ARG A 58 28.26 11.72 -32.63
N ILE A 59 27.37 10.88 -32.10
CA ILE A 59 26.79 9.74 -32.83
C ILE A 59 26.06 10.16 -34.11
N ASN A 60 25.41 11.33 -34.11
CA ASN A 60 24.66 11.91 -35.23
C ASN A 60 25.55 12.74 -36.18
N THR A 61 26.74 13.18 -35.75
CA THR A 61 27.57 14.14 -36.50
C THR A 61 28.81 13.51 -37.15
N GLU A 62 29.36 12.43 -36.59
CA GLU A 62 30.55 11.77 -37.12
C GLU A 62 30.21 10.46 -37.89
N PRO A 63 30.76 10.24 -39.10
CA PRO A 63 30.62 8.97 -39.80
C PRO A 63 31.29 7.83 -39.00
N PRO A 64 30.81 6.57 -39.12
CA PRO A 64 31.45 5.43 -38.47
C PRO A 64 32.94 5.35 -38.85
N LYS A 65 33.82 5.16 -37.86
CA LYS A 65 35.28 5.05 -38.07
C LYS A 65 35.58 3.96 -39.10
N GLY A 66 36.21 4.36 -40.22
CA GLY A 66 36.68 3.44 -41.27
C GLY A 66 35.82 3.33 -42.54
N GLN A 67 34.77 4.14 -42.70
CA GLN A 67 34.05 4.26 -43.97
C GLN A 67 34.40 5.57 -44.68
N ASP A 68 35.30 5.50 -45.65
CA ASP A 68 35.41 6.53 -46.69
C ASP A 68 34.16 6.49 -47.56
N ALA A 69 33.67 7.67 -47.98
CA ALA A 69 32.54 7.82 -48.88
C ALA A 69 32.90 7.33 -50.31
N SER A 70 33.06 6.02 -50.46
CA SER A 70 33.22 5.36 -51.76
C SER A 70 31.84 5.05 -52.33
N TRP A 71 31.57 5.61 -53.52
CA TRP A 71 30.33 5.40 -54.27
C TRP A 71 30.15 3.95 -54.75
N ASP A 72 31.22 3.14 -54.70
CA ASP A 72 31.25 1.75 -55.19
C ASP A 72 31.03 0.68 -54.10
N ASN A 73 30.72 1.09 -52.87
CA ASN A 73 30.60 0.15 -51.76
C ASN A 73 29.26 -0.61 -51.81
N LYS A 74 29.27 -1.83 -52.38
CA LYS A 74 28.18 -2.83 -52.31
C LYS A 74 28.06 -3.49 -50.93
N GLY A 75 28.43 -2.80 -49.86
CA GLY A 75 28.21 -3.23 -48.48
C GLY A 75 26.89 -2.67 -47.96
N ASP A 76 26.09 -3.51 -47.30
CA ASP A 76 24.65 -3.35 -47.02
C ASP A 76 24.15 -2.07 -46.29
N GLU A 77 24.96 -1.04 -46.03
CA GLU A 77 24.49 0.13 -45.27
C GLU A 77 24.99 1.47 -45.79
N LYS A 78 24.03 2.24 -46.30
CA LYS A 78 24.14 3.68 -46.52
C LYS A 78 24.20 4.37 -45.16
N TRP A 79 25.38 4.66 -44.65
CA TRP A 79 25.54 5.34 -43.36
C TRP A 79 24.90 6.74 -43.32
N TRP A 80 24.47 7.30 -44.46
CA TRP A 80 23.71 8.54 -44.52
C TRP A 80 22.19 8.37 -44.28
N ASP A 81 21.71 7.12 -44.13
CA ASP A 81 20.32 6.77 -43.79
C ASP A 81 20.25 6.37 -42.31
N GLN A 82 20.51 7.33 -41.41
CA GLN A 82 20.50 7.14 -39.96
C GLN A 82 19.38 7.95 -39.31
N LEU A 83 18.79 7.39 -38.27
CA LEU A 83 17.87 8.10 -37.38
C LEU A 83 18.68 8.87 -36.34
N ASP A 84 18.31 10.13 -36.11
CA ASP A 84 18.85 10.90 -35.00
C ASP A 84 18.52 10.21 -33.67
N LEU A 85 19.48 10.25 -32.75
CA LEU A 85 19.27 9.69 -31.42
C LEU A 85 18.14 10.41 -30.67
N SER A 86 17.05 9.69 -30.41
CA SER A 86 15.85 10.17 -29.72
C SER A 86 15.72 9.62 -28.30
N LYS A 87 16.34 8.48 -27.99
CA LYS A 87 16.31 7.87 -26.65
C LYS A 87 17.70 7.48 -26.18
N LEU A 88 18.13 8.04 -25.04
CA LEU A 88 19.42 7.75 -24.42
C LEU A 88 19.20 7.17 -23.02
N ILE A 89 19.68 5.94 -22.80
CA ILE A 89 19.62 5.23 -21.53
C ILE A 89 21.05 4.99 -21.03
N LEU A 90 21.41 5.67 -19.94
CA LEU A 90 22.69 5.61 -19.23
C LEU A 90 22.53 5.08 -17.79
N ALA A 91 21.39 4.45 -17.50
CA ALA A 91 21.03 3.98 -16.16
C ALA A 91 22.04 3.02 -15.52
N SER A 92 22.13 3.01 -14.19
CA SER A 92 22.93 2.05 -13.43
C SER A 92 24.41 2.04 -13.84
N ASN A 93 25.04 3.21 -13.85
CA ASN A 93 26.46 3.40 -14.14
C ASN A 93 27.16 4.08 -12.94
N GLN A 94 28.34 4.65 -13.14
CA GLN A 94 29.12 5.34 -12.11
C GLN A 94 29.34 6.83 -12.46
N LEU A 95 28.41 7.42 -13.23
CA LEU A 95 28.55 8.78 -13.74
C LEU A 95 28.45 9.77 -12.58
N VAL A 96 29.45 10.66 -12.45
CA VAL A 96 29.46 11.74 -11.44
C VAL A 96 28.96 13.07 -12.01
N GLN A 97 29.10 13.24 -13.32
CA GLN A 97 28.64 14.41 -14.06
C GLN A 97 28.17 14.00 -15.45
N LEU A 98 27.30 14.83 -16.03
CA LEU A 98 26.84 14.70 -17.41
C LEU A 98 27.50 15.81 -18.25
N SER A 99 28.12 15.44 -19.37
CA SER A 99 28.84 16.40 -20.22
C SER A 99 27.89 17.45 -20.80
N PRO A 100 28.29 18.73 -20.90
CA PRO A 100 27.55 19.77 -21.61
C PRO A 100 27.29 19.43 -23.09
N ASP A 101 28.08 18.52 -23.65
CA ASP A 101 27.96 18.02 -25.02
C ASP A 101 26.66 17.26 -25.31
N ILE A 102 25.82 17.02 -24.30
CA ILE A 102 24.47 16.51 -24.51
C ILE A 102 23.65 17.38 -25.49
N ARG A 103 23.97 18.67 -25.61
CA ARG A 103 23.40 19.59 -26.63
C ARG A 103 23.55 19.11 -28.08
N MET A 104 24.51 18.23 -28.36
CA MET A 104 24.74 17.68 -29.70
C MET A 104 23.69 16.62 -30.10
N LEU A 105 22.74 16.32 -29.22
CA LEU A 105 21.67 15.35 -29.44
C LEU A 105 20.28 16.04 -29.42
N PRO A 106 20.01 17.01 -30.31
CA PRO A 106 18.82 17.86 -30.23
C PRO A 106 17.49 17.11 -30.40
N ALA A 107 17.51 15.93 -31.02
CA ALA A 107 16.32 15.09 -31.23
C ALA A 107 15.92 14.24 -30.00
N LEU A 108 16.64 14.33 -28.88
CA LEU A 108 16.33 13.56 -27.68
C LEU A 108 14.92 13.88 -27.14
N THR A 109 14.13 12.83 -27.01
CA THR A 109 12.81 12.83 -26.37
C THR A 109 12.82 12.13 -25.01
N VAL A 110 13.73 11.17 -24.82
CA VAL A 110 13.84 10.40 -23.58
C VAL A 110 15.30 10.34 -23.11
N LEU A 111 15.55 10.83 -21.90
CA LEU A 111 16.82 10.74 -21.20
C LEU A 111 16.64 9.96 -19.91
N ASP A 112 17.31 8.82 -19.80
CA ASP A 112 17.30 7.99 -18.60
C ASP A 112 18.71 7.85 -18.03
N ILE A 113 18.96 8.50 -16.90
CA ILE A 113 20.26 8.61 -16.22
C ILE A 113 20.16 8.16 -14.74
N HIS A 114 19.12 7.38 -14.38
CA HIS A 114 18.92 6.92 -13.00
C HIS A 114 20.03 5.97 -12.51
N ASP A 115 20.12 5.77 -11.20
CA ASP A 115 21.12 4.91 -10.54
C ASP A 115 22.56 5.28 -10.96
N ASN A 116 22.94 6.53 -10.72
CA ASN A 116 24.29 7.04 -10.95
C ASN A 116 24.75 7.85 -9.72
N PHE A 117 25.84 8.60 -9.85
CA PHE A 117 26.37 9.46 -8.78
C PHE A 117 26.35 10.94 -9.18
N LEU A 118 25.43 11.34 -10.05
CA LEU A 118 25.36 12.71 -10.58
C LEU A 118 25.10 13.71 -9.46
N THR A 119 25.94 14.74 -9.35
CA THR A 119 25.78 15.82 -8.36
C THR A 119 25.00 17.02 -8.89
N SER A 120 24.99 17.20 -10.22
CA SER A 120 24.26 18.25 -10.92
C SER A 120 23.94 17.82 -12.36
N LEU A 121 23.00 18.53 -12.99
CA LEU A 121 22.73 18.44 -14.42
C LEU A 121 23.28 19.70 -15.13
N PRO A 122 23.82 19.57 -16.36
CA PRO A 122 24.40 20.70 -17.09
C PRO A 122 23.32 21.67 -17.58
N ASP A 123 23.63 22.97 -17.61
CA ASP A 123 22.70 23.99 -18.11
C ASP A 123 22.29 23.76 -19.58
N THR A 124 23.16 23.14 -20.37
CA THR A 124 22.88 22.80 -21.78
C THR A 124 21.75 21.77 -21.93
N LEU A 125 21.32 21.10 -20.86
CA LEU A 125 20.14 20.23 -20.87
C LEU A 125 18.90 20.98 -21.39
N GLY A 126 18.76 22.27 -21.06
CA GLY A 126 17.65 23.11 -21.49
C GLY A 126 17.61 23.43 -22.99
N GLU A 127 18.65 23.05 -23.77
CA GLU A 127 18.64 23.18 -25.23
C GLU A 127 17.87 22.03 -25.91
N LEU A 128 17.59 20.94 -25.19
CA LEU A 128 16.92 19.75 -25.70
C LEU A 128 15.39 19.90 -25.65
N VAL A 129 14.86 20.86 -26.40
CA VAL A 129 13.45 21.28 -26.38
C VAL A 129 12.44 20.17 -26.74
N HIS A 130 12.90 19.07 -27.34
CA HIS A 130 12.09 17.90 -27.67
C HIS A 130 11.99 16.87 -26.54
N LEU A 131 12.69 17.07 -25.42
CA LEU A 131 12.60 16.16 -24.28
C LEU A 131 11.18 16.09 -23.73
N GLN A 132 10.69 14.86 -23.62
CA GLN A 132 9.40 14.50 -23.06
C GLN A 132 9.55 13.76 -21.74
N LYS A 133 10.64 12.99 -21.56
CA LYS A 133 10.87 12.19 -20.34
C LYS A 133 12.30 12.33 -19.85
N ILE A 134 12.45 12.74 -18.61
CA ILE A 134 13.72 12.72 -17.88
C ILE A 134 13.55 11.84 -16.65
N ASN A 135 14.41 10.83 -16.54
CA ASN A 135 14.57 10.04 -15.34
C ASN A 135 16.00 10.19 -14.81
N ALA A 136 16.15 10.93 -13.70
CA ALA A 136 17.41 11.13 -12.99
C ALA A 136 17.32 10.66 -11.53
N ALA A 137 16.45 9.70 -11.26
CA ALA A 137 16.27 9.10 -9.95
C ALA A 137 17.55 8.46 -9.40
N HIS A 138 17.64 8.28 -8.08
CA HIS A 138 18.77 7.59 -7.42
C HIS A 138 20.14 8.16 -7.83
N ASN A 139 20.31 9.47 -7.62
CA ASN A 139 21.54 10.20 -7.85
C ASN A 139 21.89 11.04 -6.60
N LYS A 140 22.74 12.05 -6.74
CA LYS A 140 23.13 12.97 -5.66
C LYS A 140 22.86 14.44 -6.04
N LEU A 141 21.84 14.67 -6.85
CA LEU A 141 21.50 16.01 -7.33
C LEU A 141 21.11 16.90 -6.16
N GLN A 142 21.76 18.08 -6.04
CA GLN A 142 21.47 19.07 -4.99
C GLN A 142 20.44 20.12 -5.44
N SER A 143 20.41 20.41 -6.74
CA SER A 143 19.44 21.30 -7.38
C SER A 143 19.20 20.90 -8.83
N LEU A 144 18.13 21.43 -9.42
CA LEU A 144 17.88 21.37 -10.85
C LEU A 144 18.35 22.68 -11.51
N PRO A 145 18.97 22.64 -12.70
CA PRO A 145 19.40 23.87 -13.37
C PRO A 145 18.20 24.69 -13.82
N GLU A 146 18.31 26.03 -13.79
CA GLU A 146 17.22 26.93 -14.19
C GLU A 146 16.80 26.72 -15.66
N SER A 147 17.71 26.20 -16.48
CA SER A 147 17.47 25.89 -17.89
C SER A 147 16.44 24.78 -18.10
N VAL A 148 16.07 23.99 -17.07
CA VAL A 148 14.96 23.04 -17.12
C VAL A 148 13.65 23.73 -17.55
N SER A 149 13.46 25.01 -17.20
CA SER A 149 12.30 25.81 -17.63
C SER A 149 12.07 25.86 -19.15
N ARG A 150 13.12 25.61 -19.95
CA ARG A 150 13.06 25.63 -21.43
C ARG A 150 12.51 24.34 -22.04
N LEU A 151 12.37 23.27 -21.25
CA LEU A 151 11.92 21.95 -21.69
C LEU A 151 10.38 21.90 -21.80
N VAL A 152 9.79 22.77 -22.61
CA VAL A 152 8.34 23.01 -22.67
C VAL A 152 7.50 21.79 -23.07
N ASN A 153 8.12 20.76 -23.65
CA ASN A 153 7.47 19.50 -24.04
C ASN A 153 7.61 18.39 -22.99
N LEU A 154 8.24 18.67 -21.84
CA LEU A 154 8.49 17.67 -20.82
C LEU A 154 7.17 17.23 -20.16
N GLN A 155 6.93 15.93 -20.18
CA GLN A 155 5.74 15.27 -19.63
C GLN A 155 6.06 14.50 -18.34
N PHE A 156 7.28 13.96 -18.23
CA PHE A 156 7.72 13.16 -17.09
C PHE A 156 9.04 13.68 -16.55
N LEU A 157 9.06 14.08 -15.28
CA LEU A 157 10.26 14.47 -14.56
C LEU A 157 10.36 13.67 -13.27
N HIS A 158 11.26 12.69 -13.27
CA HIS A 158 11.53 11.81 -12.14
C HIS A 158 12.93 12.10 -11.60
N VAL A 159 12.98 12.62 -10.38
CA VAL A 159 14.22 13.00 -9.67
C VAL A 159 14.18 12.51 -8.22
N GLU A 160 13.45 11.42 -7.96
CA GLU A 160 13.34 10.81 -6.66
C GLU A 160 14.68 10.25 -6.16
N HIS A 161 14.84 10.10 -4.85
CA HIS A 161 16.09 9.61 -4.23
C HIS A 161 17.32 10.43 -4.64
N ASN A 162 17.24 11.74 -4.45
CA ASN A 162 18.35 12.68 -4.64
C ASN A 162 18.59 13.48 -3.35
N GLU A 163 19.34 14.57 -3.43
CA GLU A 163 19.63 15.46 -2.31
C GLU A 163 19.07 16.88 -2.53
N LEU A 164 17.98 17.00 -3.30
CA LEU A 164 17.38 18.29 -3.65
C LEU A 164 16.88 18.99 -2.39
N THR A 165 17.31 20.23 -2.17
CA THR A 165 16.84 21.08 -1.06
C THR A 165 15.66 21.96 -1.44
N GLU A 166 15.53 22.27 -2.74
CA GLU A 166 14.44 23.07 -3.28
C GLU A 166 14.06 22.61 -4.70
N VAL A 167 12.82 22.89 -5.07
CA VAL A 167 12.35 22.84 -6.47
C VAL A 167 12.03 24.28 -6.86
N SER A 168 12.84 24.87 -7.73
CA SER A 168 12.68 26.27 -8.13
C SER A 168 11.44 26.48 -9.00
N ASP A 169 11.00 27.74 -9.09
CA ASP A 169 9.89 28.16 -9.97
C ASP A 169 10.14 27.82 -11.46
N ALA A 170 11.38 27.47 -11.86
CA ALA A 170 11.70 27.03 -13.22
C ALA A 170 10.91 25.78 -13.63
N VAL A 171 10.65 24.85 -12.70
CA VAL A 171 9.84 23.65 -12.97
C VAL A 171 8.39 24.02 -13.28
N CYS A 172 7.88 25.12 -12.74
CA CYS A 172 6.52 25.59 -12.98
C CYS A 172 6.29 26.08 -14.44
N CYS A 173 7.35 26.29 -15.23
CA CYS A 173 7.24 26.62 -16.66
C CYS A 173 6.90 25.41 -17.55
N LEU A 174 6.96 24.19 -17.00
CA LEU A 174 6.73 22.94 -17.72
C LEU A 174 5.24 22.64 -17.90
N ALA A 175 4.56 23.43 -18.73
CA ALA A 175 3.09 23.36 -18.87
C ALA A 175 2.56 22.00 -19.40
N GLN A 176 3.40 21.16 -20.01
CA GLN A 176 3.05 19.82 -20.50
C GLN A 176 3.32 18.70 -19.49
N LEU A 177 3.78 19.03 -18.26
CA LEU A 177 4.16 18.03 -17.27
C LEU A 177 2.91 17.27 -16.77
N ASP A 178 2.94 15.95 -16.93
CA ASP A 178 1.89 15.02 -16.54
C ASP A 178 2.25 14.28 -15.23
N ASP A 179 3.53 13.99 -15.00
CA ASP A 179 4.04 13.24 -13.85
C ASP A 179 5.32 13.90 -13.28
N LEU A 180 5.27 14.30 -12.01
CA LEU A 180 6.39 14.88 -11.28
C LEU A 180 6.65 14.08 -10.01
N ASP A 181 7.80 13.41 -9.97
CA ASP A 181 8.28 12.69 -8.78
C ASP A 181 9.56 13.35 -8.24
N VAL A 182 9.42 13.95 -7.06
CA VAL A 182 10.51 14.58 -6.29
C VAL A 182 10.62 13.95 -4.90
N SER A 183 10.11 12.73 -4.74
CA SER A 183 10.13 12.02 -3.45
C SER A 183 11.53 11.64 -2.99
N HIS A 184 11.68 11.35 -1.70
CA HIS A 184 12.98 10.98 -1.11
C HIS A 184 14.09 12.01 -1.40
N ASN A 185 13.80 13.29 -1.13
CA ASN A 185 14.73 14.41 -1.22
C ASN A 185 14.79 15.14 0.14
N LYS A 186 15.33 16.35 0.17
CA LYS A 186 15.46 17.20 1.37
C LYS A 186 14.66 18.50 1.23
N LEU A 187 13.53 18.46 0.52
CA LEU A 187 12.72 19.64 0.24
C LEU A 187 12.10 20.19 1.52
N SER A 188 12.26 21.48 1.79
CA SER A 188 11.56 22.18 2.88
C SER A 188 10.22 22.76 2.42
N ASP A 189 10.14 23.17 1.16
CA ASP A 189 8.98 23.85 0.57
C ASP A 189 8.80 23.45 -0.91
N LEU A 190 7.61 23.70 -1.43
CA LEU A 190 7.28 23.59 -2.86
C LEU A 190 7.15 24.99 -3.47
N PRO A 191 7.38 25.16 -4.79
CA PRO A 191 7.30 26.46 -5.44
C PRO A 191 5.89 27.04 -5.37
N THR A 192 5.80 28.35 -5.11
CA THR A 192 4.50 29.04 -4.96
C THR A 192 3.68 29.05 -6.25
N LYS A 193 4.36 28.97 -7.41
CA LYS A 193 3.75 28.94 -8.74
C LYS A 193 3.41 27.53 -9.24
N ILE A 194 3.37 26.52 -8.36
CA ILE A 194 3.05 25.13 -8.75
C ILE A 194 1.70 25.04 -9.50
N SER A 195 0.77 25.95 -9.24
CA SER A 195 -0.52 26.07 -9.94
C SER A 195 -0.42 26.20 -11.46
N ALA A 196 0.74 26.62 -12.00
CA ALA A 196 0.96 26.70 -13.45
C ALA A 196 0.97 25.33 -14.13
N LEU A 197 1.23 24.25 -13.39
CA LEU A 197 1.26 22.87 -13.90
C LEU A 197 -0.15 22.28 -14.06
N THR A 198 -0.98 22.94 -14.87
CA THR A 198 -2.41 22.62 -15.05
C THR A 198 -2.69 21.23 -15.63
N ARG A 199 -1.70 20.61 -16.29
CA ARG A 199 -1.79 19.25 -16.85
C ARG A 199 -1.31 18.15 -15.91
N LEU A 200 -0.69 18.52 -14.79
CA LEU A 200 -0.08 17.56 -13.88
C LEU A 200 -1.14 16.60 -13.33
N MET A 201 -0.96 15.32 -13.59
CA MET A 201 -1.86 14.24 -13.15
C MET A 201 -1.34 13.55 -11.89
N ARG A 202 -0.02 13.48 -11.71
CA ARG A 202 0.61 12.88 -10.53
C ARG A 202 1.68 13.80 -9.96
N LEU A 203 1.60 14.02 -8.67
CA LEU A 203 2.61 14.75 -7.90
C LEU A 203 3.01 13.89 -6.70
N ASN A 204 4.26 13.47 -6.66
CA ASN A 204 4.84 12.76 -5.54
C ASN A 204 5.93 13.61 -4.88
N VAL A 205 5.67 14.02 -3.64
CA VAL A 205 6.55 14.81 -2.78
C VAL A 205 6.82 14.07 -1.46
N SER A 206 6.57 12.77 -1.42
CA SER A 206 6.74 11.95 -0.23
C SER A 206 8.20 11.87 0.24
N HIS A 207 8.42 11.55 1.51
CA HIS A 207 9.77 11.43 2.10
C HIS A 207 10.63 12.69 1.88
N ASN A 208 10.08 13.84 2.25
CA ASN A 208 10.76 15.13 2.28
C ASN A 208 10.63 15.75 3.68
N THR A 209 10.94 17.03 3.82
CA THR A 209 10.84 17.78 5.09
C THR A 209 9.80 18.89 5.03
N LEU A 210 8.78 18.75 4.18
CA LEU A 210 7.75 19.77 3.98
C LEU A 210 6.96 20.02 5.25
N GLN A 211 6.82 21.30 5.64
CA GLN A 211 6.02 21.70 6.81
C GLN A 211 4.61 22.17 6.44
N ILE A 212 4.45 22.67 5.22
CA ILE A 212 3.19 23.11 4.62
C ILE A 212 3.18 22.77 3.13
N LEU A 213 1.98 22.65 2.55
CA LEU A 213 1.80 22.68 1.10
C LEU A 213 1.40 24.10 0.69
N PRO A 214 1.88 24.62 -0.46
CA PRO A 214 1.53 25.97 -0.90
C PRO A 214 0.05 26.05 -1.31
N HIS A 215 -0.60 27.19 -1.06
CA HIS A 215 -2.00 27.43 -1.48
C HIS A 215 -2.22 27.22 -2.99
N GLY A 216 -1.18 27.44 -3.80
CA GLY A 216 -1.19 27.17 -5.24
C GLY A 216 -1.45 25.72 -5.62
N ILE A 217 -1.37 24.76 -4.68
CA ILE A 217 -1.67 23.35 -4.94
C ILE A 217 -3.09 23.16 -5.49
N GLY A 218 -4.06 23.96 -5.03
CA GLY A 218 -5.45 23.88 -5.51
C GLY A 218 -5.66 24.29 -6.96
N GLY A 219 -4.64 24.86 -7.62
CA GLY A 219 -4.66 25.21 -9.03
C GLY A 219 -4.35 24.04 -9.98
N LEU A 220 -3.94 22.88 -9.44
CA LEU A 220 -3.59 21.69 -10.23
C LEU A 220 -4.84 20.95 -10.72
N SER A 221 -5.59 21.55 -11.64
CA SER A 221 -6.93 21.12 -12.06
C SER A 221 -7.02 19.71 -12.66
N SER A 222 -5.91 19.16 -13.16
CA SER A 222 -5.84 17.79 -13.71
C SER A 222 -5.30 16.74 -12.74
N LEU A 223 -4.93 17.14 -11.51
CA LEU A 223 -4.25 16.25 -10.56
C LEU A 223 -5.18 15.12 -10.11
N ARG A 224 -4.69 13.89 -10.22
CA ARG A 224 -5.41 12.66 -9.83
C ARG A 224 -4.80 12.01 -8.60
N ILE A 225 -3.47 12.08 -8.47
CA ILE A 225 -2.75 11.47 -7.36
C ILE A 225 -1.83 12.52 -6.74
N LEU A 226 -2.01 12.74 -5.44
CA LEU A 226 -1.10 13.53 -4.62
C LEU A 226 -0.55 12.65 -3.49
N ASP A 227 0.76 12.45 -3.48
CA ASP A 227 1.46 11.78 -2.39
C ASP A 227 2.39 12.74 -1.67
N ALA A 228 2.05 13.06 -0.42
CA ALA A 228 2.87 13.84 0.51
C ALA A 228 3.15 13.07 1.81
N THR A 229 3.19 11.74 1.72
CA THR A 229 3.51 10.82 2.82
C THR A 229 4.91 11.07 3.38
N HIS A 230 5.13 10.83 4.68
CA HIS A 230 6.43 11.01 5.34
C HIS A 230 7.01 12.42 5.14
N ASN A 231 6.28 13.43 5.61
CA ASN A 231 6.72 14.81 5.70
C ASN A 231 6.51 15.33 7.14
N ALA A 232 6.62 16.65 7.34
CA ALA A 232 6.36 17.31 8.61
C ALA A 232 5.13 18.23 8.55
N LEU A 233 4.14 17.90 7.70
CA LEU A 233 2.97 18.75 7.47
C LEU A 233 2.15 18.90 8.75
N HIS A 234 1.94 20.14 9.19
CA HIS A 234 1.07 20.45 10.35
C HIS A 234 -0.38 20.69 9.93
N SER A 235 -0.58 21.19 8.72
CA SER A 235 -1.87 21.38 8.07
C SER A 235 -1.73 21.21 6.56
N VAL A 236 -2.89 21.09 5.90
CA VAL A 236 -3.02 21.09 4.45
C VAL A 236 -3.92 22.27 4.10
N PRO A 237 -3.59 23.09 3.08
CA PRO A 237 -4.40 24.24 2.69
C PRO A 237 -5.78 23.83 2.18
N ASP A 238 -6.82 24.59 2.53
CA ASP A 238 -8.21 24.33 2.11
C ASP A 238 -8.38 24.37 0.58
N GLU A 239 -7.49 25.06 -0.13
CA GLU A 239 -7.46 25.06 -1.59
C GLU A 239 -7.29 23.66 -2.20
N ILE A 240 -6.78 22.67 -1.46
CA ILE A 240 -6.72 21.27 -1.91
C ILE A 240 -8.11 20.73 -2.27
N GLY A 241 -9.17 21.24 -1.63
CA GLY A 241 -10.56 20.89 -1.93
C GLY A 241 -11.02 21.31 -3.33
N ARG A 242 -10.26 22.14 -4.06
CA ARG A 242 -10.57 22.57 -5.44
C ARG A 242 -10.09 21.57 -6.51
N LEU A 243 -9.36 20.52 -6.12
CA LEU A 243 -8.82 19.52 -7.03
C LEU A 243 -9.92 18.59 -7.54
N CYS A 244 -10.62 19.03 -8.60
CA CYS A 244 -11.81 18.36 -9.12
C CYS A 244 -11.55 16.98 -9.76
N HIS A 245 -10.29 16.67 -10.08
CA HIS A 245 -9.86 15.38 -10.64
C HIS A 245 -9.15 14.46 -9.65
N LEU A 246 -8.97 14.89 -8.39
CA LEU A 246 -8.22 14.11 -7.41
C LEU A 246 -8.95 12.80 -7.10
N GLU A 247 -8.25 11.69 -7.24
CA GLU A 247 -8.75 10.33 -7.00
C GLU A 247 -8.13 9.73 -5.73
N GLN A 248 -6.86 10.02 -5.48
CA GLN A 248 -6.09 9.45 -4.36
C GLN A 248 -5.27 10.55 -3.65
N LEU A 249 -5.40 10.60 -2.33
CA LEU A 249 -4.68 11.52 -1.47
C LEU A 249 -3.93 10.77 -0.37
N TYR A 250 -2.60 10.84 -0.40
CA TYR A 250 -1.73 10.23 0.59
C TYR A 250 -1.03 11.29 1.45
N LEU A 251 -1.32 11.25 2.75
CA LEU A 251 -0.85 12.19 3.77
C LEU A 251 -0.33 11.45 5.02
N ARG A 252 0.04 10.17 4.87
CA ARG A 252 0.46 9.36 6.02
C ARG A 252 1.77 9.87 6.61
N HIS A 253 2.02 9.57 7.89
CA HIS A 253 3.27 9.94 8.57
C HIS A 253 3.58 11.43 8.46
N ASN A 254 2.64 12.25 8.92
CA ASN A 254 2.77 13.71 9.02
C ASN A 254 2.43 14.15 10.46
N ARG A 255 2.20 15.45 10.68
CA ARG A 255 1.86 16.03 11.98
C ARG A 255 0.49 16.72 11.96
N LEU A 256 -0.42 16.23 11.12
CA LEU A 256 -1.75 16.82 10.93
C LEU A 256 -2.58 16.67 12.20
N SER A 257 -3.20 17.75 12.68
CA SER A 257 -4.12 17.73 13.83
C SER A 257 -5.58 17.58 13.43
N HIS A 258 -5.91 17.88 12.17
CA HIS A 258 -7.25 17.80 11.58
C HIS A 258 -7.17 17.26 10.15
N LEU A 259 -8.30 16.81 9.61
CA LEU A 259 -8.42 16.49 8.20
C LEU A 259 -8.39 17.77 7.34
N PRO A 260 -8.00 17.70 6.06
CA PRO A 260 -8.22 18.80 5.12
C PRO A 260 -9.72 18.97 4.80
N VAL A 261 -10.13 20.21 4.49
CA VAL A 261 -11.46 20.48 3.94
C VAL A 261 -11.46 20.14 2.44
N LEU A 262 -12.32 19.20 2.04
CA LEU A 262 -12.35 18.62 0.69
C LEU A 262 -13.67 18.92 -0.04
N GLU A 263 -14.16 20.16 0.04
CA GLU A 263 -15.50 20.59 -0.37
C GLU A 263 -15.86 20.26 -1.83
N SER A 264 -14.89 20.17 -2.76
CA SER A 264 -15.13 20.05 -4.20
C SER A 264 -14.24 19.00 -4.90
N CYS A 265 -14.03 17.85 -4.28
CA CYS A 265 -13.29 16.71 -4.86
C CYS A 265 -14.21 15.53 -5.24
N PRO A 266 -15.03 15.63 -6.30
CA PRO A 266 -16.08 14.65 -6.62
C PRO A 266 -15.56 13.28 -7.06
N LYS A 267 -14.28 13.17 -7.44
CA LYS A 267 -13.64 11.94 -7.91
C LYS A 267 -12.78 11.26 -6.83
N LEU A 268 -12.72 11.83 -5.63
CA LEU A 268 -11.82 11.35 -4.58
C LEU A 268 -12.34 10.03 -4.02
N LYS A 269 -11.56 8.97 -4.18
CA LYS A 269 -11.93 7.60 -3.77
C LYS A 269 -11.18 7.15 -2.53
N GLU A 270 -9.93 7.58 -2.38
CA GLU A 270 -8.99 7.06 -1.40
C GLU A 270 -8.32 8.20 -0.64
N VAL A 271 -8.47 8.20 0.68
CA VAL A 271 -7.86 9.19 1.58
C VAL A 271 -7.07 8.46 2.66
N HIS A 272 -5.75 8.65 2.63
CA HIS A 272 -4.82 8.03 3.55
C HIS A 272 -4.16 9.06 4.46
N VAL A 273 -4.62 9.13 5.71
CA VAL A 273 -4.14 10.10 6.70
C VAL A 273 -3.65 9.40 7.97
N GLY A 274 -3.26 8.13 7.86
CA GLY A 274 -2.73 7.35 8.97
C GLY A 274 -1.41 7.89 9.53
N ASN A 275 -1.07 7.57 10.78
CA ASN A 275 0.15 8.04 11.45
C ASN A 275 0.24 9.58 11.48
N ASN A 276 -0.77 10.22 12.09
CA ASN A 276 -0.87 11.66 12.28
C ASN A 276 -1.33 11.98 13.73
N GLY A 277 -1.63 13.26 14.00
CA GLY A 277 -2.10 13.75 15.29
C GLY A 277 -3.61 14.04 15.34
N ILE A 278 -4.42 13.45 14.47
CA ILE A 278 -5.85 13.81 14.32
C ILE A 278 -6.63 13.40 15.57
N MET A 279 -7.29 14.37 16.22
CA MET A 279 -8.01 14.15 17.49
C MET A 279 -9.50 13.84 17.33
N GLY A 280 -10.09 14.23 16.19
CA GLY A 280 -11.52 14.09 15.93
C GLY A 280 -11.87 14.46 14.50
N LEU A 281 -13.09 14.10 14.10
CA LEU A 281 -13.67 14.41 12.79
C LEU A 281 -14.80 15.42 13.02
N THR A 282 -14.80 16.52 12.26
CA THR A 282 -15.91 17.49 12.28
C THR A 282 -16.76 17.34 11.03
N LYS A 283 -18.02 17.77 11.10
CA LYS A 283 -18.96 17.77 9.98
C LYS A 283 -18.38 18.42 8.72
N GLU A 284 -17.74 19.59 8.89
CA GLU A 284 -17.13 20.38 7.81
C GLU A 284 -16.13 19.57 6.98
N HIS A 285 -15.31 18.72 7.62
CA HIS A 285 -14.34 17.88 6.91
C HIS A 285 -14.99 16.70 6.18
N LEU A 286 -16.13 16.19 6.70
CA LEU A 286 -16.81 15.02 6.16
C LEU A 286 -17.79 15.37 5.04
N GLU A 287 -18.38 16.57 5.08
CA GLU A 287 -19.34 17.07 4.09
C GLU A 287 -18.74 17.19 2.68
N GLY A 288 -17.42 17.30 2.52
CA GLY A 288 -16.78 17.28 1.20
C GLY A 288 -16.55 15.88 0.60
N MET A 289 -16.56 14.83 1.43
CA MET A 289 -15.97 13.51 1.11
C MET A 289 -16.98 12.46 0.62
N HIS A 290 -18.08 12.87 -0.03
CA HIS A 290 -19.18 11.97 -0.43
C HIS A 290 -18.75 10.79 -1.34
N SER A 291 -17.72 10.97 -2.16
CA SER A 291 -17.23 9.96 -3.12
C SER A 291 -16.20 8.99 -2.53
N VAL A 292 -15.74 9.22 -1.30
CA VAL A 292 -14.64 8.45 -0.70
C VAL A 292 -15.11 7.04 -0.39
N THR A 293 -14.42 6.07 -0.98
CA THR A 293 -14.67 4.63 -0.80
C THR A 293 -13.77 4.03 0.27
N MET A 294 -12.60 4.62 0.51
CA MET A 294 -11.66 4.14 1.50
C MET A 294 -11.05 5.31 2.27
N LEU A 295 -11.20 5.24 3.59
CA LEU A 295 -10.68 6.23 4.53
C LEU A 295 -9.80 5.52 5.55
N ASP A 296 -8.51 5.84 5.52
CA ASP A 296 -7.50 5.30 6.41
C ASP A 296 -7.04 6.34 7.43
N LEU A 297 -7.48 6.15 8.67
CA LEU A 297 -7.24 6.99 9.84
C LEU A 297 -6.40 6.27 10.90
N ARG A 298 -5.67 5.20 10.53
CA ARG A 298 -4.88 4.41 11.49
C ARG A 298 -3.86 5.26 12.27
N ASP A 299 -3.47 4.84 13.47
CA ASP A 299 -2.39 5.46 14.24
C ASP A 299 -2.57 6.99 14.42
N ASN A 300 -3.79 7.42 14.78
CA ASN A 300 -4.12 8.81 15.11
C ASN A 300 -4.47 8.95 16.61
N LYS A 301 -5.13 10.04 16.99
CA LYS A 301 -5.57 10.32 18.38
C LYS A 301 -7.07 10.49 18.48
N ILE A 302 -7.83 9.88 17.57
CA ILE A 302 -9.29 10.04 17.48
C ILE A 302 -9.93 9.43 18.73
N SER A 303 -10.63 10.24 19.49
CA SER A 303 -11.28 9.82 20.76
C SER A 303 -12.77 9.53 20.60
N HIS A 304 -13.43 10.26 19.70
CA HIS A 304 -14.85 10.17 19.42
C HIS A 304 -15.13 10.32 17.93
N LEU A 305 -16.20 9.67 17.47
CA LEU A 305 -16.65 9.68 16.09
C LEU A 305 -18.10 10.19 16.08
N SER A 306 -18.38 11.25 15.32
CA SER A 306 -19.72 11.85 15.19
C SER A 306 -20.63 11.03 14.26
N ASP A 307 -21.94 11.19 14.38
CA ASP A 307 -22.94 10.64 13.46
C ASP A 307 -22.81 11.20 12.03
N ASP A 308 -22.15 12.35 11.88
CA ASP A 308 -21.72 12.92 10.59
C ASP A 308 -20.90 11.96 9.72
N ILE A 309 -20.36 10.87 10.27
CA ILE A 309 -19.70 9.81 9.47
C ILE A 309 -20.64 9.20 8.43
N THR A 310 -21.95 9.31 8.63
CA THR A 310 -22.98 8.87 7.68
C THR A 310 -23.03 9.68 6.39
N LEU A 311 -22.39 10.86 6.34
CA LEU A 311 -22.22 11.65 5.11
C LEU A 311 -21.39 10.90 4.06
N LEU A 312 -20.52 9.97 4.49
CA LEU A 312 -19.67 9.16 3.61
C LEU A 312 -20.43 7.96 3.02
N GLN A 313 -21.46 8.21 2.22
CA GLN A 313 -22.36 7.17 1.70
C GLN A 313 -21.67 6.16 0.77
N ALA A 314 -20.59 6.55 0.09
CA ALA A 314 -19.80 5.68 -0.77
C ALA A 314 -18.76 4.83 -0.01
N LEU A 315 -18.60 5.04 1.30
CA LEU A 315 -17.53 4.43 2.08
C LEU A 315 -17.68 2.90 2.12
N GLU A 316 -16.68 2.21 1.60
CA GLU A 316 -16.56 0.75 1.61
C GLU A 316 -15.63 0.26 2.71
N ARG A 317 -14.55 1.01 2.99
CA ARG A 317 -13.52 0.65 3.97
C ARG A 317 -13.17 1.81 4.88
N LEU A 318 -13.20 1.55 6.19
CA LEU A 318 -12.81 2.49 7.24
C LEU A 318 -11.77 1.84 8.15
N ASP A 319 -10.55 2.35 8.13
CA ASP A 319 -9.47 1.90 9.03
C ASP A 319 -9.28 2.92 10.16
N LEU A 320 -9.60 2.50 11.38
CA LEU A 320 -9.47 3.30 12.60
C LEU A 320 -8.47 2.67 13.58
N THR A 321 -7.61 1.77 13.10
CA THR A 321 -6.64 1.04 13.93
C THR A 321 -5.81 1.98 14.80
N ASN A 322 -5.49 1.59 16.03
CA ASN A 322 -4.62 2.33 16.95
C ASN A 322 -5.03 3.80 17.17
N ASN A 323 -6.30 4.02 17.49
CA ASN A 323 -6.82 5.31 17.95
C ASN A 323 -7.22 5.23 19.43
N SER A 324 -7.88 6.28 19.93
CA SER A 324 -8.36 6.38 21.31
C SER A 324 -9.88 6.21 21.43
N LEU A 325 -10.52 5.54 20.45
CA LEU A 325 -11.97 5.38 20.40
C LEU A 325 -12.47 4.52 21.56
N THR A 326 -13.56 4.97 22.18
CA THR A 326 -14.24 4.24 23.28
C THR A 326 -15.61 3.71 22.86
N THR A 327 -16.27 4.39 21.93
CA THR A 327 -17.60 4.08 21.39
C THR A 327 -17.64 4.39 19.89
N LEU A 328 -18.65 3.88 19.19
CA LEU A 328 -18.98 4.27 17.82
C LEU A 328 -20.44 4.77 17.76
N PRO A 329 -20.74 5.73 16.88
CA PRO A 329 -22.11 6.21 16.67
C PRO A 329 -22.99 5.10 16.07
N PRO A 330 -24.20 4.86 16.63
CA PRO A 330 -25.18 3.90 16.09
C PRO A 330 -25.50 4.11 14.60
N GLU A 331 -25.48 5.35 14.15
CA GLU A 331 -25.79 5.79 12.78
C GLU A 331 -24.82 5.21 11.76
N MET A 332 -23.59 4.85 12.15
CA MET A 332 -22.63 4.15 11.29
C MET A 332 -23.17 2.80 10.79
N GLY A 333 -24.11 2.18 11.51
CA GLY A 333 -24.82 0.99 11.04
C GLY A 333 -25.63 1.21 9.76
N LEU A 334 -26.03 2.45 9.46
CA LEU A 334 -26.83 2.83 8.28
C LEU A 334 -26.01 2.89 6.98
N LEU A 335 -24.68 2.94 7.06
CA LEU A 335 -23.80 2.98 5.89
C LEU A 335 -23.93 1.69 5.07
N GLN A 336 -24.65 1.73 3.95
CA GLN A 336 -24.98 0.51 3.18
C GLN A 336 -23.74 -0.12 2.54
N ASN A 337 -22.87 0.70 1.95
CA ASN A 337 -21.70 0.27 1.20
C ASN A 337 -20.52 -0.17 2.07
N LEU A 338 -20.57 0.09 3.38
CA LEU A 338 -19.49 -0.21 4.31
C LEU A 338 -19.32 -1.73 4.46
N LYS A 339 -18.22 -2.25 3.91
CA LYS A 339 -17.84 -3.66 3.88
C LYS A 339 -16.82 -4.01 4.95
N SER A 340 -15.91 -3.09 5.27
CA SER A 340 -14.81 -3.35 6.19
C SER A 340 -14.57 -2.18 7.14
N VAL A 341 -14.64 -2.46 8.44
CA VAL A 341 -14.30 -1.53 9.52
C VAL A 341 -13.24 -2.19 10.38
N VAL A 342 -12.07 -1.56 10.50
CA VAL A 342 -10.97 -2.06 11.32
C VAL A 342 -10.81 -1.17 12.54
N LEU A 343 -10.89 -1.75 13.75
CA LEU A 343 -10.93 -1.03 15.03
C LEU A 343 -9.85 -1.49 16.02
N ASP A 344 -8.92 -2.33 15.55
CA ASP A 344 -7.88 -2.92 16.40
C ASP A 344 -7.07 -1.83 17.12
N GLY A 345 -6.64 -2.09 18.36
CA GLY A 345 -5.84 -1.13 19.14
C GLY A 345 -6.61 0.04 19.77
N ASN A 346 -7.95 0.08 19.70
CA ASN A 346 -8.76 1.10 20.39
C ASN A 346 -9.24 0.63 21.78
N PRO A 347 -9.33 1.52 22.79
CA PRO A 347 -9.88 1.22 24.11
C PRO A 347 -11.42 1.17 24.12
N MET A 348 -12.01 0.32 23.29
CA MET A 348 -13.45 0.16 23.14
C MET A 348 -14.10 -0.26 24.47
N LYS A 349 -15.00 0.57 25.00
CA LYS A 349 -15.74 0.35 26.26
C LYS A 349 -17.25 0.17 26.03
N GLY A 350 -17.81 0.82 25.01
CA GLY A 350 -19.26 0.79 24.74
C GLY A 350 -19.72 -0.33 23.80
N ILE A 351 -18.79 -1.02 23.14
CA ILE A 351 -19.08 -2.14 22.25
C ILE A 351 -18.27 -3.32 22.75
N ARG A 352 -18.95 -4.43 23.02
CA ARG A 352 -18.26 -5.66 23.43
C ARG A 352 -17.35 -6.13 22.29
N ARG A 353 -16.19 -6.69 22.67
CA ARG A 353 -15.17 -7.12 21.71
C ARG A 353 -15.68 -8.20 20.75
N ASP A 354 -16.55 -9.10 21.22
CA ASP A 354 -17.18 -10.14 20.39
C ASP A 354 -17.93 -9.58 19.18
N ILE A 355 -18.63 -8.46 19.33
CA ILE A 355 -19.37 -7.81 18.25
C ILE A 355 -18.41 -7.22 17.21
N ILE A 356 -17.33 -6.58 17.68
CA ILE A 356 -16.30 -6.01 16.80
C ILE A 356 -15.62 -7.11 15.99
N LEU A 357 -15.30 -8.23 16.64
CA LEU A 357 -14.57 -9.33 16.02
C LEU A 357 -15.40 -10.11 14.99
N ARG A 358 -16.73 -10.17 15.13
CA ARG A 358 -17.63 -10.89 14.18
C ARG A 358 -17.55 -10.36 12.76
N GLY A 359 -16.99 -9.17 12.57
CA GLY A 359 -16.90 -8.52 11.29
C GLY A 359 -17.87 -7.34 11.18
N THR A 360 -17.83 -6.70 10.03
CA THR A 360 -18.45 -5.40 9.82
C THR A 360 -19.98 -5.48 9.78
N ASN A 361 -20.55 -6.58 9.29
CA ASN A 361 -22.00 -6.72 9.14
C ASN A 361 -22.71 -6.86 10.50
N GLU A 362 -22.12 -7.60 11.42
CA GLU A 362 -22.61 -7.83 12.78
C GLU A 362 -22.43 -6.57 13.61
N LEU A 363 -21.28 -5.89 13.46
CA LEU A 363 -21.07 -4.56 14.02
C LEU A 363 -22.16 -3.58 13.55
N LYS A 364 -22.44 -3.52 12.24
CA LYS A 364 -23.51 -2.68 11.68
C LYS A 364 -24.89 -3.06 12.23
N THR A 365 -25.18 -4.36 12.36
CA THR A 365 -26.45 -4.85 12.91
C THR A 365 -26.61 -4.45 14.38
N TYR A 366 -25.54 -4.59 15.18
CA TYR A 366 -25.51 -4.13 16.57
C TYR A 366 -25.75 -2.63 16.67
N LEU A 367 -25.03 -1.82 15.87
CA LEU A 367 -25.19 -0.37 15.85
C LEU A 367 -26.63 0.03 15.45
N ARG A 368 -27.23 -0.64 14.45
CA ARG A 368 -28.65 -0.41 14.11
C ARG A 368 -29.61 -0.79 15.24
N SER A 369 -29.35 -1.85 15.99
CA SER A 369 -30.21 -2.24 17.11
C SER A 369 -30.28 -1.16 18.20
N ARG A 370 -29.22 -0.35 18.34
CA ARG A 370 -29.17 0.81 19.25
C ARG A 370 -29.97 2.01 18.77
N LEU A 371 -30.25 2.13 17.46
CA LEU A 371 -31.13 3.17 16.90
C LEU A 371 -32.61 2.89 17.17
N ALA A 372 -32.98 1.63 17.41
CA ALA A 372 -34.35 1.20 17.62
C ALA A 372 -34.82 1.32 19.08
N GLU A 373 -33.92 1.64 20.02
CA GLU A 373 -34.30 1.98 21.40
C GLU A 373 -34.89 3.41 21.38
N PRO A 374 -36.19 3.62 21.67
CA PRO A 374 -36.75 4.96 21.71
C PRO A 374 -36.09 5.73 22.85
N SER A 375 -35.69 6.96 22.55
CA SER A 375 -35.25 7.97 23.52
C SER A 375 -36.34 8.18 24.58
N SER A 376 -36.32 7.41 25.66
CA SER A 376 -37.03 7.77 26.88
C SER A 376 -36.07 8.54 27.78
N ASP A 377 -36.34 9.83 27.93
CA ASP A 377 -35.86 10.66 29.02
C ASP A 377 -35.84 9.89 30.35
N LYS A 378 -34.65 9.55 30.86
CA LYS A 378 -34.41 9.51 32.30
C LYS A 378 -33.06 10.11 32.62
N LYS A 379 -33.13 11.38 33.02
CA LYS A 379 -32.18 12.07 33.89
C LYS A 379 -31.73 11.13 35.02
N SER A 380 -30.43 11.13 35.24
CA SER A 380 -29.77 11.02 36.55
C SER A 380 -30.69 10.85 37.77
N GLN A 381 -30.73 9.63 38.30
CA GLN A 381 -30.76 9.43 39.75
C GLN A 381 -29.85 8.26 40.10
N GLY A 382 -28.80 8.56 40.86
CA GLY A 382 -28.12 7.56 41.64
C GLY A 382 -29.09 6.99 42.67
N LEU A 383 -29.23 5.67 42.70
CA LEU A 383 -29.64 4.98 43.91
C LEU A 383 -28.60 3.90 44.22
N MET A 384 -27.82 4.17 45.25
CA MET A 384 -27.29 3.13 46.10
C MET A 384 -28.44 2.21 46.53
N THR A 385 -28.29 0.90 46.35
CA THR A 385 -28.91 -0.05 47.26
C THR A 385 -27.88 -1.11 47.66
N LYS A 386 -27.60 -1.12 48.96
CA LYS A 386 -26.76 -2.07 49.66
C LYS A 386 -27.43 -3.45 49.69
N GLY A 387 -26.59 -4.48 49.65
CA GLY A 387 -26.66 -5.70 50.48
C GLY A 387 -27.98 -6.45 50.61
N GLY A 388 -28.03 -7.65 50.06
CA GLY A 388 -28.97 -8.71 50.43
C GLY A 388 -28.42 -10.08 50.05
N LYS A 389 -28.07 -10.88 51.06
CA LYS A 389 -27.58 -12.27 50.95
C LYS A 389 -28.70 -13.26 50.61
N SER A 390 -28.25 -14.44 50.13
CA SER A 390 -28.95 -15.74 50.06
C SER A 390 -29.81 -15.92 48.81
N GLY A 391 -29.62 -16.89 47.92
CA GLY A 391 -28.89 -18.15 47.98
C GLY A 391 -29.82 -19.23 47.41
N ILE A 392 -29.40 -19.91 46.33
CA ILE A 392 -29.66 -21.33 45.98
C ILE A 392 -28.78 -21.66 44.75
N VAL A 393 -27.72 -22.40 45.05
CA VAL A 393 -26.94 -23.43 44.32
C VAL A 393 -27.12 -23.58 42.80
N GLY A 394 -26.01 -23.41 42.07
CA GLY A 394 -25.79 -23.97 40.74
C GLY A 394 -24.57 -23.39 40.00
N GLY A 395 -23.36 -23.87 40.32
CA GLY A 395 -22.13 -23.80 39.51
C GLY A 395 -21.70 -22.46 38.89
N THR A 396 -20.68 -21.83 39.45
CA THR A 396 -19.96 -20.72 38.81
C THR A 396 -19.23 -21.22 37.56
N MET A 397 -19.86 -21.12 36.39
CA MET A 397 -19.14 -21.22 35.11
C MET A 397 -18.10 -20.09 35.07
N GLU A 398 -16.87 -20.39 34.64
CA GLU A 398 -15.72 -19.47 34.68
C GLU A 398 -15.95 -18.18 33.86
N GLY A 399 -16.66 -17.22 34.44
CA GLY A 399 -16.83 -15.88 33.90
C GLY A 399 -17.56 -15.79 32.56
N VAL A 400 -18.44 -16.74 32.26
CA VAL A 400 -19.39 -16.70 31.13
C VAL A 400 -20.81 -16.76 31.70
N ASP A 401 -21.63 -15.76 31.39
CA ASP A 401 -23.04 -15.70 31.81
C ASP A 401 -23.94 -16.46 30.80
N PRO A 402 -24.63 -17.54 31.21
CA PRO A 402 -25.53 -18.30 30.33
C PRO A 402 -26.65 -17.44 29.71
N PHE A 403 -27.11 -16.40 30.41
CA PHE A 403 -28.13 -15.49 29.87
C PHE A 403 -27.57 -14.64 28.73
N SER A 404 -26.31 -14.22 28.82
CA SER A 404 -25.61 -13.55 27.73
C SER A 404 -25.45 -14.49 26.52
N VAL A 405 -25.08 -15.75 26.72
CA VAL A 405 -24.91 -16.71 25.61
C VAL A 405 -26.22 -16.94 24.86
N SER A 406 -27.33 -17.14 25.59
CA SER A 406 -28.65 -17.38 25.00
C SER A 406 -29.22 -16.19 24.23
N SER A 407 -29.06 -14.97 24.75
CA SER A 407 -29.55 -13.72 24.14
C SER A 407 -28.75 -13.31 22.91
N THR A 408 -27.44 -13.52 22.93
CA THR A 408 -26.51 -13.05 21.90
C THR A 408 -26.17 -14.11 20.86
N LYS A 409 -26.58 -15.36 21.09
CA LYS A 409 -26.19 -16.53 20.30
C LYS A 409 -24.67 -16.65 20.15
N THR A 410 -23.95 -16.32 21.22
CA THR A 410 -22.49 -16.20 21.22
C THR A 410 -21.88 -16.91 22.39
N LEU A 411 -20.90 -17.77 22.12
CA LEU A 411 -19.99 -18.22 23.14
C LEU A 411 -18.69 -17.40 23.08
N ASP A 412 -18.49 -16.49 24.03
CA ASP A 412 -17.24 -15.74 24.16
C ASP A 412 -16.49 -16.20 25.41
N TYR A 413 -15.32 -16.79 25.18
CA TYR A 413 -14.35 -17.18 26.19
C TYR A 413 -12.97 -16.65 25.81
N SER A 414 -12.89 -15.41 25.33
CA SER A 414 -11.63 -14.76 24.97
C SER A 414 -10.90 -14.12 26.17
N GLU A 415 -9.59 -13.89 26.02
CA GLU A 415 -8.74 -13.17 27.00
C GLU A 415 -8.67 -13.80 28.40
N LYS A 416 -8.97 -15.11 28.53
CA LYS A 416 -8.95 -15.83 29.82
C LYS A 416 -7.58 -16.38 30.19
N LYS A 417 -6.59 -16.30 29.29
CA LYS A 417 -5.27 -16.95 29.40
C LYS A 417 -5.39 -18.47 29.56
N ALA A 418 -6.50 -19.06 29.11
CA ALA A 418 -6.80 -20.47 29.33
C ALA A 418 -6.03 -21.38 28.36
N SER A 419 -5.60 -22.56 28.81
CA SER A 419 -4.97 -23.59 27.99
C SER A 419 -5.97 -24.59 27.41
N GLU A 420 -7.17 -24.66 27.99
CA GLU A 420 -8.30 -25.51 27.59
C GLU A 420 -9.62 -24.75 27.81
N ILE A 421 -10.70 -25.23 27.20
CA ILE A 421 -12.04 -24.63 27.34
C ILE A 421 -12.85 -25.47 28.33
N PRO A 422 -13.44 -24.87 29.38
CA PRO A 422 -14.22 -25.61 30.38
C PRO A 422 -15.39 -26.41 29.80
N ASP A 423 -15.61 -27.61 30.36
CA ASP A 423 -16.56 -28.60 29.84
C ASP A 423 -18.03 -28.15 29.90
N ASP A 424 -18.35 -27.35 30.90
CA ASP A 424 -19.65 -26.76 31.21
C ASP A 424 -20.08 -25.69 30.19
N LEU A 425 -19.15 -25.08 29.46
CA LEU A 425 -19.48 -24.08 28.43
C LEU A 425 -20.10 -24.72 27.18
N TRP A 426 -19.75 -25.96 26.87
CA TRP A 426 -20.22 -26.65 25.67
C TRP A 426 -21.72 -26.94 25.72
N SER A 427 -22.23 -27.37 26.89
CA SER A 427 -23.66 -27.64 27.06
C SER A 427 -24.50 -26.38 26.91
N VAL A 428 -24.07 -25.26 27.52
CA VAL A 428 -24.76 -23.98 27.41
C VAL A 428 -24.76 -23.44 25.97
N ALA A 429 -23.62 -23.57 25.29
CA ALA A 429 -23.50 -23.15 23.90
C ALA A 429 -24.36 -23.99 22.95
N ALA A 430 -24.45 -25.29 23.19
CA ALA A 430 -25.30 -26.20 22.43
C ALA A 430 -26.79 -25.88 22.64
N GLU A 431 -27.23 -25.71 23.89
CA GLU A 431 -28.62 -25.34 24.23
C GLU A 431 -29.02 -23.98 23.63
N ALA A 432 -28.11 -23.01 23.67
CA ALA A 432 -28.33 -21.69 23.09
C ALA A 432 -28.32 -21.69 21.55
N ALA A 433 -27.88 -22.77 20.90
CA ALA A 433 -27.64 -22.85 19.45
C ALA A 433 -26.79 -21.67 18.95
N VAL A 434 -25.61 -21.49 19.55
CA VAL A 434 -24.74 -20.35 19.24
C VAL A 434 -24.35 -20.33 17.77
N THR A 435 -24.37 -19.14 17.17
CA THR A 435 -23.95 -18.91 15.78
C THR A 435 -22.53 -18.41 15.69
N SER A 436 -21.91 -18.02 16.80
CA SER A 436 -20.53 -17.56 16.80
C SER A 436 -19.81 -17.93 18.08
N VAL A 437 -18.55 -18.32 17.92
CA VAL A 437 -17.67 -18.80 18.96
C VAL A 437 -16.36 -17.99 18.93
N ASN A 438 -16.01 -17.41 20.07
CA ASN A 438 -14.80 -16.62 20.26
C ASN A 438 -13.93 -17.22 21.37
N PHE A 439 -12.81 -17.80 20.98
CA PHE A 439 -11.78 -18.34 21.88
C PHE A 439 -10.44 -17.63 21.73
N SER A 440 -10.46 -16.40 21.22
CA SER A 440 -9.24 -15.63 20.92
C SER A 440 -8.47 -15.20 22.17
N LYS A 441 -7.17 -14.87 22.00
CA LYS A 441 -6.28 -14.35 23.05
C LYS A 441 -6.19 -15.26 24.28
N ASN A 442 -6.13 -16.56 24.04
CA ASN A 442 -5.89 -17.58 25.06
C ASN A 442 -4.52 -18.24 24.86
N GLN A 443 -4.29 -19.37 25.51
CA GLN A 443 -3.07 -20.17 25.43
C GLN A 443 -3.34 -21.56 24.85
N LEU A 444 -4.39 -21.69 24.01
CA LEU A 444 -4.76 -22.96 23.39
C LEU A 444 -3.63 -23.44 22.49
N THR A 445 -3.17 -24.68 22.71
CA THR A 445 -2.12 -25.31 21.90
C THR A 445 -2.70 -26.27 20.86
N THR A 446 -3.87 -26.84 21.16
CA THR A 446 -4.61 -27.76 20.29
C THR A 446 -5.98 -27.18 19.97
N TRP A 447 -6.56 -27.63 18.86
CA TRP A 447 -7.94 -27.34 18.52
C TRP A 447 -8.86 -27.96 19.58
N PRO A 448 -9.88 -27.25 20.10
CA PRO A 448 -10.76 -27.82 21.11
C PRO A 448 -11.63 -28.94 20.53
N ASP A 449 -11.42 -30.19 20.96
CA ASP A 449 -12.10 -31.38 20.39
C ASP A 449 -13.64 -31.27 20.45
N ARG A 450 -14.17 -30.72 21.54
CA ARG A 450 -15.62 -30.56 21.73
C ARG A 450 -16.24 -29.44 20.91
N LEU A 451 -15.44 -28.62 20.23
CA LEU A 451 -15.97 -27.57 19.34
C LEU A 451 -16.86 -28.14 18.24
N GLU A 452 -16.59 -29.38 17.79
CA GLU A 452 -17.41 -30.09 16.81
C GLU A 452 -18.88 -30.23 17.21
N SER A 453 -19.20 -30.28 18.52
CA SER A 453 -20.59 -30.35 18.98
C SER A 453 -21.43 -29.12 18.59
N LEU A 454 -20.78 -28.00 18.26
CA LEU A 454 -21.41 -26.75 17.85
C LEU A 454 -21.45 -26.56 16.32
N ALA A 455 -20.92 -27.52 15.55
CA ALA A 455 -20.73 -27.38 14.11
C ALA A 455 -22.02 -27.14 13.31
N GLY A 456 -23.17 -27.60 13.82
CA GLY A 456 -24.47 -27.46 13.16
C GLY A 456 -25.07 -26.04 13.16
N SER A 457 -24.58 -25.13 14.00
CA SER A 457 -25.11 -23.76 14.15
C SER A 457 -24.08 -22.67 13.90
N VAL A 458 -22.80 -22.93 14.14
CA VAL A 458 -21.73 -21.92 14.09
C VAL A 458 -21.48 -21.43 12.66
N GLN A 459 -21.47 -20.11 12.52
CA GLN A 459 -21.22 -19.33 11.31
C GLN A 459 -19.90 -18.56 11.41
N HIS A 460 -19.54 -18.06 12.59
CA HIS A 460 -18.31 -17.30 12.81
C HIS A 460 -17.43 -17.96 13.87
N LEU A 461 -16.20 -18.27 13.52
CA LEU A 461 -15.24 -18.91 14.42
C LEU A 461 -13.97 -18.07 14.55
N GLN A 462 -13.62 -17.73 15.80
CA GLN A 462 -12.50 -16.87 16.15
C GLN A 462 -11.55 -17.57 17.11
N LEU A 463 -10.34 -17.85 16.64
CA LEU A 463 -9.30 -18.58 17.35
C LEU A 463 -7.96 -17.82 17.34
N GLN A 464 -7.98 -16.53 17.00
CA GLN A 464 -6.79 -15.71 16.87
C GLN A 464 -6.03 -15.47 18.17
N CYS A 465 -4.74 -15.19 18.08
CA CYS A 465 -3.84 -14.95 19.22
C CYS A 465 -3.83 -16.13 20.21
N ASN A 466 -3.67 -17.35 19.70
CA ASN A 466 -3.48 -18.58 20.47
C ASN A 466 -2.11 -19.20 20.12
N ARG A 467 -1.89 -20.48 20.45
CA ARG A 467 -0.68 -21.23 20.13
C ARG A 467 -0.99 -22.49 19.31
N LEU A 468 -2.06 -22.46 18.51
CA LEU A 468 -2.50 -23.60 17.71
C LEU A 468 -1.44 -23.96 16.68
N SER A 469 -1.04 -25.23 16.62
CA SER A 469 -0.09 -25.74 15.62
C SER A 469 -0.77 -26.26 14.34
N GLU A 470 -2.03 -26.67 14.43
CA GLU A 470 -2.79 -27.28 13.35
C GLU A 470 -4.29 -27.04 13.48
N VAL A 471 -5.00 -27.24 12.37
CA VAL A 471 -6.46 -27.27 12.29
C VAL A 471 -6.88 -28.70 11.93
N PRO A 472 -7.75 -29.35 12.71
CA PRO A 472 -8.13 -30.74 12.49
C PRO A 472 -9.12 -30.89 11.34
N PRO A 473 -9.19 -32.08 10.71
CA PRO A 473 -10.18 -32.38 9.66
C PRO A 473 -11.63 -32.19 10.09
N SER A 474 -11.94 -32.27 11.39
CA SER A 474 -13.28 -32.04 11.94
C SER A 474 -13.83 -30.63 11.68
N ILE A 475 -12.98 -29.67 11.28
CA ILE A 475 -13.45 -28.36 10.79
C ILE A 475 -14.43 -28.48 9.61
N ALA A 476 -14.37 -29.58 8.85
CA ALA A 476 -15.29 -29.85 7.75
C ALA A 476 -16.76 -30.01 8.18
N ALA A 477 -17.02 -30.27 9.46
CA ALA A 477 -18.37 -30.37 10.03
C ALA A 477 -19.11 -29.02 10.05
N PHE A 478 -18.40 -27.90 10.01
CA PHE A 478 -18.95 -26.54 10.17
C PHE A 478 -19.59 -26.01 8.87
N SER A 479 -20.57 -26.73 8.33
CA SER A 479 -21.21 -26.43 7.03
C SER A 479 -21.80 -25.03 6.88
N LYS A 480 -22.09 -24.34 7.98
CA LYS A 480 -22.64 -22.97 8.01
C LYS A 480 -21.58 -21.89 8.18
N LEU A 481 -20.29 -22.24 8.28
CA LEU A 481 -19.22 -21.29 8.52
C LEU A 481 -19.09 -20.28 7.36
N THR A 482 -19.14 -19.00 7.70
CA THR A 482 -18.99 -17.86 6.79
C THR A 482 -17.70 -17.07 7.08
N PHE A 483 -17.22 -17.09 8.33
CA PHE A 483 -16.03 -16.35 8.79
C PHE A 483 -15.14 -17.24 9.66
N LEU A 484 -13.83 -17.20 9.39
CA LEU A 484 -12.81 -17.92 10.14
C LEU A 484 -11.57 -17.04 10.39
N ASP A 485 -11.29 -16.74 11.66
CA ASP A 485 -10.07 -16.03 12.08
C ASP A 485 -9.12 -16.96 12.84
N LEU A 486 -7.97 -17.24 12.22
CA LEU A 486 -6.86 -18.04 12.73
C LEU A 486 -5.59 -17.21 12.96
N ARG A 487 -5.69 -15.88 12.93
CA ARG A 487 -4.54 -14.96 13.01
C ARG A 487 -3.68 -15.21 14.25
N ALA A 488 -2.37 -14.97 14.16
CA ALA A 488 -1.45 -15.03 15.31
C ALA A 488 -1.52 -16.38 16.03
N ASN A 489 -1.21 -17.44 15.29
CA ASN A 489 -1.06 -18.82 15.77
C ASN A 489 0.25 -19.40 15.22
N MET A 490 0.45 -20.71 15.35
CA MET A 490 1.65 -21.43 14.90
C MET A 490 1.34 -22.38 13.73
N ILE A 491 0.26 -22.12 12.97
CA ILE A 491 -0.28 -23.03 11.96
C ILE A 491 0.57 -22.95 10.68
N SER A 492 0.81 -24.10 10.05
CA SER A 492 1.58 -24.19 8.80
C SER A 492 0.82 -24.79 7.61
N HIS A 493 -0.29 -25.48 7.86
CA HIS A 493 -1.15 -26.07 6.83
C HIS A 493 -2.63 -26.06 7.26
N LEU A 494 -3.54 -26.16 6.29
CA LEU A 494 -4.98 -26.35 6.52
C LEU A 494 -5.41 -27.71 5.96
N PRO A 495 -6.36 -28.41 6.59
CA PRO A 495 -6.81 -29.74 6.18
C PRO A 495 -7.61 -29.68 4.86
N GLN A 496 -7.51 -30.72 4.04
CA GLN A 496 -8.17 -30.79 2.72
C GLN A 496 -9.69 -30.89 2.83
N GLU A 497 -10.18 -31.47 3.93
CA GLU A 497 -11.59 -31.65 4.27
C GLU A 497 -12.31 -30.30 4.41
N MET A 498 -11.57 -29.22 4.71
CA MET A 498 -12.09 -27.86 4.76
C MET A 498 -12.68 -27.39 3.41
N SER A 499 -12.42 -28.10 2.31
CA SER A 499 -13.08 -27.88 1.02
C SER A 499 -14.62 -28.05 1.07
N SER A 500 -15.17 -28.67 2.12
CA SER A 500 -16.61 -28.78 2.36
C SER A 500 -17.28 -27.45 2.78
N LEU A 501 -16.50 -26.46 3.22
CA LEU A 501 -16.99 -25.18 3.76
C LEU A 501 -17.45 -24.21 2.67
N LYS A 502 -18.50 -24.58 1.92
CA LYS A 502 -18.98 -23.85 0.74
C LYS A 502 -19.62 -22.48 1.02
N ASN A 503 -19.77 -22.09 2.28
CA ASN A 503 -20.37 -20.82 2.67
C ASN A 503 -19.35 -19.80 3.18
N ILE A 504 -18.08 -20.16 3.26
CA ILE A 504 -17.03 -19.30 3.78
C ILE A 504 -16.79 -18.11 2.83
N ARG A 505 -16.73 -16.92 3.41
CA ARG A 505 -16.56 -15.64 2.70
C ARG A 505 -15.29 -14.92 3.11
N GLU A 506 -14.90 -15.06 4.37
CA GLU A 506 -13.72 -14.38 4.89
C GLU A 506 -12.87 -15.33 5.72
N ILE A 507 -11.57 -15.35 5.41
CA ILE A 507 -10.57 -16.16 6.11
C ILE A 507 -9.37 -15.27 6.43
N ASN A 508 -8.98 -15.25 7.70
CA ASN A 508 -7.78 -14.60 8.17
C ASN A 508 -6.80 -15.64 8.71
N ILE A 509 -5.65 -15.77 8.06
CA ILE A 509 -4.54 -16.67 8.44
C ILE A 509 -3.25 -15.88 8.73
N SER A 510 -3.34 -14.57 8.95
CA SER A 510 -2.16 -13.72 9.16
C SER A 510 -1.34 -14.13 10.39
N PHE A 511 -0.06 -13.77 10.45
CA PHE A 511 0.82 -14.08 11.59
C PHE A 511 0.84 -15.59 11.93
N ASN A 512 1.14 -16.41 10.93
CA ASN A 512 1.27 -17.87 11.06
C ASN A 512 2.57 -18.34 10.40
N ARG A 513 2.67 -19.62 10.03
CA ARG A 513 3.85 -20.26 9.43
C ARG A 513 3.55 -20.86 8.06
N PHE A 514 2.60 -20.30 7.30
CA PHE A 514 2.25 -20.79 5.98
C PHE A 514 3.35 -20.47 4.96
N ARG A 515 3.78 -21.48 4.19
CA ARG A 515 4.78 -21.33 3.10
C ARG A 515 4.18 -21.11 1.72
N ASP A 516 2.90 -21.44 1.58
CA ASP A 516 2.10 -21.30 0.38
C ASP A 516 0.70 -20.90 0.82
N ILE A 517 -0.08 -20.30 -0.07
CA ILE A 517 -1.53 -20.16 0.15
C ILE A 517 -2.09 -21.59 0.18
N PRO A 518 -2.76 -22.03 1.27
CA PRO A 518 -3.17 -23.43 1.40
C PRO A 518 -4.05 -23.88 0.23
N PRO A 519 -3.74 -25.00 -0.45
CA PRO A 519 -4.43 -25.41 -1.68
C PRO A 519 -5.95 -25.55 -1.55
N VAL A 520 -6.42 -25.90 -0.35
CA VAL A 520 -7.83 -26.03 -0.04
C VAL A 520 -8.60 -24.70 -0.18
N LEU A 521 -7.96 -23.55 0.02
CA LEU A 521 -8.60 -22.22 -0.08
C LEU A 521 -9.08 -21.91 -1.50
N TYR A 522 -8.40 -22.44 -2.52
CA TYR A 522 -8.80 -22.28 -3.92
C TYR A 522 -10.10 -23.01 -4.26
N SER A 523 -10.55 -23.95 -3.42
CA SER A 523 -11.81 -24.68 -3.64
C SER A 523 -13.05 -23.97 -3.08
N LEU A 524 -12.84 -22.82 -2.43
CA LEU A 524 -13.85 -22.06 -1.68
C LEU A 524 -14.39 -20.91 -2.54
N ASN A 525 -15.24 -21.24 -3.51
CA ASN A 525 -15.71 -20.32 -4.55
C ASN A 525 -16.52 -19.10 -4.05
N LYS A 526 -16.99 -19.10 -2.80
CA LYS A 526 -17.65 -17.94 -2.15
C LYS A 526 -16.69 -17.05 -1.36
N LEU A 527 -15.39 -17.35 -1.37
CA LEU A 527 -14.40 -16.56 -0.64
C LEU A 527 -14.28 -15.16 -1.26
N GLU A 528 -14.57 -14.14 -0.47
CA GLU A 528 -14.52 -12.73 -0.84
C GLU A 528 -13.24 -12.05 -0.29
N VAL A 529 -12.77 -12.48 0.87
CA VAL A 529 -11.65 -11.88 1.59
C VAL A 529 -10.67 -12.96 2.07
N LEU A 530 -9.42 -12.85 1.64
CA LEU A 530 -8.31 -13.65 2.15
C LEU A 530 -7.22 -12.72 2.71
N VAL A 531 -7.01 -12.80 4.02
CA VAL A 531 -5.93 -12.09 4.70
C VAL A 531 -4.87 -13.10 5.12
N ALA A 532 -3.70 -13.02 4.50
CA ALA A 532 -2.58 -13.95 4.69
C ALA A 532 -1.25 -13.21 4.86
N SER A 533 -1.29 -12.02 5.48
CA SER A 533 -0.10 -11.24 5.78
C SER A 533 0.78 -11.89 6.86
N ASP A 534 2.05 -11.50 6.94
CA ASP A 534 2.95 -11.91 8.03
C ASP A 534 3.08 -13.45 8.13
N ASN A 535 3.39 -14.08 7.00
CA ASN A 535 3.61 -15.51 6.84
C ASN A 535 4.94 -15.76 6.09
N GLN A 536 5.17 -16.96 5.55
CA GLN A 536 6.35 -17.36 4.78
C GLN A 536 5.98 -17.71 3.34
N ILE A 537 4.92 -17.12 2.79
CA ILE A 537 4.36 -17.49 1.48
C ILE A 537 5.37 -17.14 0.38
N GLN A 538 5.68 -18.12 -0.48
CA GLN A 538 6.67 -17.96 -1.56
C GLN A 538 6.04 -17.76 -2.94
N PRO A 539 5.50 -18.78 -3.64
CA PRO A 539 4.89 -18.55 -4.94
C PRO A 539 3.44 -18.06 -4.81
N ILE A 540 3.03 -17.23 -5.77
CA ILE A 540 1.62 -16.92 -6.00
C ILE A 540 1.11 -17.82 -7.13
N GLU A 541 0.26 -18.79 -6.81
CA GLU A 541 -0.38 -19.68 -7.80
C GLU A 541 -1.55 -18.98 -8.52
N VAL A 542 -1.22 -18.15 -9.51
CA VAL A 542 -2.20 -17.32 -10.23
C VAL A 542 -3.31 -18.13 -10.88
N ASP A 543 -2.99 -19.27 -11.52
CA ASP A 543 -4.00 -20.10 -12.19
C ASP A 543 -5.08 -20.59 -11.23
N ARG A 544 -4.73 -20.83 -9.97
CA ARG A 544 -5.70 -21.18 -8.92
C ARG A 544 -6.43 -19.96 -8.37
N LEU A 545 -5.77 -18.80 -8.24
CA LEU A 545 -6.45 -17.56 -7.84
C LEU A 545 -7.53 -17.12 -8.83
N LEU A 546 -7.33 -17.37 -10.13
CA LEU A 546 -8.33 -17.08 -11.16
C LEU A 546 -9.62 -17.89 -10.98
N SER A 547 -9.58 -19.03 -10.29
CA SER A 547 -10.78 -19.82 -9.98
C SER A 547 -11.66 -19.20 -8.88
N LEU A 548 -11.14 -18.23 -8.12
CA LEU A 548 -11.86 -17.54 -7.06
C LEU A 548 -12.50 -16.24 -7.62
N GLU A 549 -13.63 -16.40 -8.30
CA GLU A 549 -14.33 -15.30 -9.00
C GLU A 549 -14.85 -14.21 -8.07
N LEU A 550 -15.17 -14.55 -6.82
CA LEU A 550 -15.71 -13.62 -5.83
C LEU A 550 -14.64 -12.97 -4.94
N LEU A 551 -13.36 -13.36 -5.07
CA LEU A 551 -12.28 -12.85 -4.23
C LEU A 551 -12.01 -11.39 -4.53
N ALA A 552 -12.47 -10.49 -3.65
CA ALA A 552 -12.31 -9.05 -3.79
C ALA A 552 -11.06 -8.53 -3.06
N THR A 553 -10.65 -9.18 -1.98
CA THR A 553 -9.51 -8.74 -1.15
C THR A 553 -8.51 -9.86 -0.96
N LEU A 554 -7.25 -9.59 -1.32
CA LEU A 554 -6.11 -10.47 -1.10
C LEU A 554 -4.98 -9.68 -0.43
N ASP A 555 -4.72 -9.97 0.84
CA ASP A 555 -3.61 -9.39 1.59
C ASP A 555 -2.49 -10.42 1.76
N LEU A 556 -1.34 -10.15 1.14
CA LEU A 556 -0.14 -11.00 1.16
C LEU A 556 1.08 -10.21 1.67
N ARG A 557 0.88 -9.14 2.44
CA ARG A 557 1.99 -8.33 2.97
C ARG A 557 2.93 -9.14 3.86
N ASN A 558 4.19 -8.73 3.96
CA ASN A 558 5.19 -9.34 4.86
C ASN A 558 5.27 -10.87 4.70
N ASN A 559 5.53 -11.33 3.48
CA ASN A 559 5.76 -12.74 3.14
C ASN A 559 7.12 -12.91 2.45
N ASP A 560 7.43 -14.11 1.97
CA ASP A 560 8.68 -14.45 1.28
C ASP A 560 8.51 -14.52 -0.26
N ILE A 561 7.61 -13.70 -0.82
CA ILE A 561 7.31 -13.70 -2.25
C ILE A 561 8.47 -13.08 -3.03
N MET A 562 9.24 -13.92 -3.75
CA MET A 562 10.44 -13.52 -4.47
C MET A 562 10.17 -12.87 -5.83
N GLN A 563 9.04 -13.22 -6.47
CA GLN A 563 8.62 -12.67 -7.75
C GLN A 563 7.09 -12.63 -7.81
N VAL A 564 6.53 -11.51 -8.26
CA VAL A 564 5.10 -11.40 -8.55
C VAL A 564 4.87 -11.78 -10.02
N PRO A 565 4.08 -12.83 -10.31
CA PRO A 565 3.83 -13.22 -11.70
C PRO A 565 3.00 -12.17 -12.45
N PRO A 566 3.37 -11.77 -13.68
CA PRO A 566 2.59 -10.81 -14.49
C PRO A 566 1.14 -11.24 -14.72
N ARG A 567 0.89 -12.56 -14.84
CA ARG A 567 -0.46 -13.11 -15.00
C ARG A 567 -1.40 -12.76 -13.84
N LEU A 568 -0.90 -12.37 -12.67
CA LEU A 568 -1.73 -11.90 -11.56
C LEU A 568 -2.59 -10.68 -11.97
N GLY A 569 -2.15 -9.88 -12.95
CA GLY A 569 -2.94 -8.79 -13.55
C GLY A 569 -4.23 -9.23 -14.26
N LEU A 570 -4.42 -10.53 -14.50
CA LEU A 570 -5.66 -11.12 -15.01
C LEU A 570 -6.73 -11.29 -13.91
N CYS A 571 -6.36 -11.18 -12.63
CA CYS A 571 -7.31 -11.26 -11.52
C CYS A 571 -8.07 -9.92 -11.36
N THR A 572 -8.92 -9.59 -12.34
CA THR A 572 -9.67 -8.33 -12.39
C THR A 572 -10.76 -8.21 -11.33
N GLN A 573 -11.12 -9.31 -10.68
CA GLN A 573 -12.07 -9.34 -9.57
C GLN A 573 -11.50 -8.70 -8.28
N LEU A 574 -10.16 -8.64 -8.15
CA LEU A 574 -9.51 -8.08 -6.97
C LEU A 574 -9.68 -6.56 -6.92
N ARG A 575 -10.30 -6.07 -5.85
CA ARG A 575 -10.43 -4.65 -5.51
C ARG A 575 -9.31 -4.17 -4.59
N SER A 576 -8.82 -5.07 -3.74
CA SER A 576 -7.71 -4.82 -2.82
C SER A 576 -6.66 -5.93 -2.95
N LEU A 577 -5.47 -5.57 -3.43
CA LEU A 577 -4.29 -6.45 -3.48
C LEU A 577 -3.14 -5.78 -2.74
N GLN A 578 -2.71 -6.39 -1.64
CA GLN A 578 -1.62 -5.86 -0.81
C GLN A 578 -0.42 -6.80 -0.88
N LEU A 579 0.73 -6.30 -1.35
CA LEU A 579 1.96 -7.08 -1.55
C LEU A 579 3.19 -6.47 -0.85
N GLU A 580 3.03 -5.39 -0.10
CA GLU A 580 4.12 -4.68 0.58
C GLU A 580 4.90 -5.59 1.56
N GLY A 581 6.18 -5.30 1.78
CA GLY A 581 7.01 -6.04 2.75
C GLY A 581 7.50 -7.42 2.29
N ASN A 582 7.38 -7.74 1.00
CA ASN A 582 7.92 -8.96 0.39
C ASN A 582 9.30 -8.71 -0.27
N PRO A 583 10.13 -9.76 -0.48
CA PRO A 583 11.48 -9.65 -1.02
C PRO A 583 11.56 -9.44 -2.55
N PHE A 584 10.44 -9.48 -3.27
CA PHE A 584 10.44 -9.22 -4.72
C PHE A 584 10.98 -7.83 -5.05
N ARG A 585 11.70 -7.72 -6.17
CA ARG A 585 12.23 -6.43 -6.67
C ARG A 585 11.25 -5.70 -7.58
N GLN A 586 10.37 -6.47 -8.23
CA GLN A 586 9.34 -5.98 -9.13
C GLN A 586 8.04 -6.68 -8.78
N PRO A 587 6.92 -5.95 -8.64
CA PRO A 587 6.71 -4.51 -8.82
C PRO A 587 7.50 -3.65 -7.83
N ARG A 588 7.94 -2.45 -8.22
CA ARG A 588 8.67 -1.56 -7.30
C ARG A 588 7.73 -1.11 -6.17
N PRO A 589 8.22 -0.84 -4.94
CA PRO A 589 7.38 -0.35 -3.84
C PRO A 589 6.51 0.86 -4.20
N ALA A 590 7.05 1.82 -4.96
CA ALA A 590 6.32 2.99 -5.45
C ALA A 590 5.14 2.68 -6.40
N LEU A 591 5.09 1.48 -6.98
CA LEU A 591 3.93 1.01 -7.75
C LEU A 591 2.91 0.33 -6.84
N LEU A 592 3.35 -0.33 -5.77
CA LEU A 592 2.44 -0.91 -4.78
C LEU A 592 1.60 0.18 -4.11
N THR A 593 2.18 1.37 -3.90
CA THR A 593 1.48 2.54 -3.33
C THR A 593 0.49 3.22 -4.28
N LYS A 594 0.51 2.92 -5.59
CA LYS A 594 -0.47 3.45 -6.58
C LYS A 594 -1.84 2.78 -6.49
N GLY A 595 -2.00 1.79 -5.61
CA GLY A 595 -3.24 1.05 -5.39
C GLY A 595 -3.41 -0.15 -6.33
N THR A 596 -4.41 -0.97 -6.01
CA THR A 596 -4.65 -2.28 -6.65
C THR A 596 -4.83 -2.20 -8.16
N VAL A 597 -5.60 -1.22 -8.64
CA VAL A 597 -5.94 -1.11 -10.07
C VAL A 597 -4.68 -0.87 -10.91
N ALA A 598 -3.86 0.10 -10.51
CA ALA A 598 -2.60 0.42 -11.20
C ALA A 598 -1.61 -0.76 -11.14
N LEU A 599 -1.57 -1.47 -10.01
CA LEU A 599 -0.74 -2.65 -9.85
C LEU A 599 -1.16 -3.79 -10.79
N LEU A 600 -2.46 -4.07 -10.89
CA LEU A 600 -3.00 -5.12 -11.77
C LEU A 600 -2.81 -4.75 -13.26
N GLU A 601 -3.00 -3.49 -13.64
CA GLU A 601 -2.74 -3.00 -14.99
C GLU A 601 -1.26 -3.17 -15.37
N TYR A 602 -0.35 -2.73 -14.50
CA TYR A 602 1.09 -2.91 -14.72
C TYR A 602 1.49 -4.37 -14.91
N LEU A 603 0.92 -5.27 -14.12
CA LEU A 603 1.20 -6.70 -14.23
C LEU A 603 0.67 -7.25 -15.56
N ARG A 604 -0.51 -6.80 -16.00
CA ARG A 604 -1.14 -7.22 -17.26
C ARG A 604 -0.31 -6.82 -18.48
N ASP A 605 0.23 -5.61 -18.50
CA ASP A 605 1.06 -5.10 -19.61
C ASP A 605 2.37 -5.88 -19.79
N ARG A 606 2.75 -6.67 -18.79
CA ARG A 606 3.98 -7.48 -18.77
C ARG A 606 3.72 -8.97 -18.98
N ILE A 607 2.49 -9.36 -19.32
CA ILE A 607 2.19 -10.73 -19.73
C ILE A 607 2.90 -10.94 -21.08
N PRO A 608 3.81 -11.92 -21.21
CA PRO A 608 4.48 -12.20 -22.47
C PRO A 608 3.45 -12.51 -23.54
N THR A 609 3.41 -11.73 -24.63
CA THR A 609 2.67 -12.10 -25.83
C THR A 609 3.40 -13.26 -26.48
N SER A 610 2.79 -14.44 -26.45
CA SER A 610 3.29 -15.69 -27.04
C SER A 610 3.47 -15.59 -28.55
#